data_AF-A0A5C5V123-F1
#
_entry.id   AF-A0A5C5V123-F1
#
_cell.length_a   1.000
_cell.length_b   1.000
_cell.length_c   1.000
_cell.angle_alpha   90.00
_cell.angle_beta   90.00
_cell.angle_gamma   90.00
#
_symmetry.space_group_name_H-M   'P 1'
#
loop_
_entity.id
_entity.type
_entity.pdbx_description
1 polymer ?
#
loop_
_entity_poly.entity_id
_entity_poly.type
_entity_poly.pdbx_seq_one_letter_code
_entity_poly.pdbx_strand_id
1 'polypeptide(L)'
;MNSRRAVQGKLVANAAVLDLIDLCLTDRATPEQWSTLSQLIVDQPQVCDCFAAQAIAGSRLALIAGLERSPEEQLATQVALDLPSPPKRTWINRLPSVRLPVSRGALVTLAASILLVLIGYGAIIGYPSWIDTSGPAPQLASGSVPPAVRIFGVSGETEPREVFGGEVFELPSGSYQVETSAGAQIQLTGPIRVRVESPLKWRLFYGKLIAEVPAEGYGFTIQTDQARVIDLGTKFGVAVGRDGDTKVVVYDGRVEVVSGTKKKSMTEGDAWQIPTMEQFDPLAYADPFSFLEAGDIPPSVIGKVMHNGADRSATYQIVRAGFQEDSLAYTDRVHQWNGILSSGIPPQLVGLDYVKMANDWKFEEDGNLRDDLEITYEFNRPAVAYLLVDERIARPEWLRQEFRDTGWLIGLDKGTHRDPETGLNYTLEQAKGAGASIDVLLRVWRVVLPEGGELKIGPIGNQKDDWVVPCLVARPI
;
A
#
# COMPACT_ATOMS: atom_id res chain seq x y z
N MET A 1 9.42 39.09 45.05
CA MET A 1 9.45 37.86 45.89
C MET A 1 8.80 36.73 45.11
N ASN A 2 9.51 35.61 45.05
CA ASN A 2 9.25 34.42 44.22
C ASN A 2 7.82 33.88 44.33
N SER A 3 7.22 33.55 43.18
CA SER A 3 6.49 32.29 43.08
C SER A 3 6.98 31.54 41.82
N ARG A 4 8.02 30.72 42.02
CA ARG A 4 8.32 29.63 41.09
C ARG A 4 7.06 28.75 41.06
N ARG A 5 6.27 28.80 39.99
CA ARG A 5 5.24 27.79 39.75
C ARG A 5 5.94 26.46 39.65
N ALA A 6 5.67 25.60 40.62
CA ALA A 6 6.17 24.24 40.67
C ALA A 6 5.76 23.51 39.40
N VAL A 7 6.74 23.02 38.64
CA VAL A 7 6.55 21.94 37.67
C VAL A 7 6.18 20.71 38.49
N GLN A 8 4.88 20.45 38.64
CA GLN A 8 4.38 19.27 39.31
C GLN A 8 4.07 18.21 38.24
N GLY A 9 5.13 17.52 37.81
CA GLY A 9 4.99 16.19 37.26
C GLY A 9 4.48 15.27 38.36
N LYS A 10 3.18 14.96 38.36
CA LYS A 10 2.74 13.65 38.83
C LYS A 10 2.96 12.70 37.67
N LEU A 11 4.20 12.19 37.53
CA LEU A 11 4.40 10.95 36.81
C LEU A 11 3.43 9.93 37.38
N VAL A 12 2.77 9.17 36.52
CA VAL A 12 1.99 7.99 36.89
C VAL A 12 2.85 7.16 37.86
N ALA A 13 2.55 7.18 39.16
CA ALA A 13 3.38 6.55 40.18
C ALA A 13 3.27 5.02 40.17
N ASN A 14 2.49 4.47 39.24
CA ASN A 14 2.25 3.05 39.08
C ASN A 14 3.18 2.50 38.00
N ALA A 15 4.23 1.79 38.42
CA ALA A 15 5.22 1.17 37.54
C ALA A 15 4.59 0.24 36.50
N ALA A 16 3.51 -0.47 36.84
CA ALA A 16 2.82 -1.36 35.91
C ALA A 16 2.14 -0.61 34.75
N VAL A 17 1.70 0.63 34.97
CA VAL A 17 1.10 1.47 33.92
C VAL A 17 2.18 2.06 33.02
N LEU A 18 3.34 2.42 33.57
CA LEU A 18 4.49 2.87 32.78
C LEU A 18 5.06 1.74 31.92
N ASP A 19 5.17 0.52 32.45
CA ASP A 19 5.59 -0.66 31.68
C ASP A 19 4.57 -1.00 30.57
N LEU A 20 3.28 -0.84 30.85
CA LEU A 20 2.22 -1.04 29.85
C LEU A 20 2.29 0.01 28.72
N ILE A 21 2.56 1.28 29.07
CA ILE A 21 2.80 2.35 28.09
C ILE A 21 4.02 2.01 27.23
N ASP A 22 5.14 1.59 27.82
CA ASP A 22 6.35 1.21 27.07
C ASP A 22 6.10 0.05 26.11
N LEU A 23 5.40 -0.99 26.57
CA LEU A 23 5.03 -2.14 25.73
C LEU A 23 4.16 -1.73 24.53
N CYS A 24 3.23 -0.80 24.72
CA CYS A 24 2.39 -0.28 23.64
C CYS A 24 3.18 0.64 22.68
N LEU A 25 4.04 1.51 23.20
CA LEU A 25 4.86 2.42 22.36
C LEU A 25 5.97 1.68 21.58
N THR A 26 6.39 0.51 22.06
CA THR A 26 7.41 -0.33 21.41
C THR A 26 6.82 -1.47 20.57
N ASP A 27 5.49 -1.49 20.36
CA ASP A 27 4.76 -2.49 19.57
C ASP A 27 4.97 -3.94 20.06
N ARG A 28 5.11 -4.11 21.38
CA ARG A 28 5.30 -5.41 22.07
C ARG A 28 4.09 -5.82 22.92
N ALA A 29 3.04 -5.01 22.94
CA ALA A 29 1.84 -5.27 23.72
C ALA A 29 0.87 -6.24 23.04
N THR A 30 0.27 -7.13 23.83
CA THR A 30 -0.84 -8.00 23.42
C THR A 30 -2.15 -7.22 23.23
N PRO A 31 -3.15 -7.74 22.49
CA PRO A 31 -4.44 -7.08 22.31
C PRO A 31 -5.16 -6.73 23.62
N GLU A 32 -5.07 -7.59 24.63
CA GLU A 32 -5.65 -7.38 25.96
C GLU A 32 -4.95 -6.24 26.72
N GLN A 33 -3.63 -6.11 26.55
CA GLN A 33 -2.82 -5.03 27.12
C GLN A 33 -3.13 -3.68 26.47
N TRP A 34 -3.36 -3.67 25.16
CA TRP A 34 -3.85 -2.48 24.43
C TRP A 34 -5.22 -2.02 24.94
N SER A 35 -6.15 -2.95 25.11
CA SER A 35 -7.48 -2.66 25.65
C SER A 35 -7.40 -2.09 27.08
N THR A 36 -6.51 -2.67 27.91
CA THR A 36 -6.28 -2.21 29.29
C THR A 36 -5.69 -0.80 29.31
N LEU A 37 -4.71 -0.49 28.45
CA LEU A 37 -4.13 0.85 28.37
C LEU A 37 -5.15 1.87 27.85
N SER A 38 -5.98 1.49 26.89
CA SER A 38 -7.05 2.34 26.35
C SER A 38 -8.06 2.73 27.44
N GLN A 39 -8.51 1.78 28.27
CA GLN A 39 -9.36 2.08 29.42
C GLN A 39 -8.67 3.01 30.43
N LEU A 40 -7.39 2.76 30.73
CA LEU A 40 -6.63 3.60 31.67
C LEU A 40 -6.42 5.04 31.15
N ILE A 41 -6.27 5.23 29.83
CA ILE A 41 -6.17 6.56 29.20
C ILE A 41 -7.51 7.32 29.35
N VAL A 42 -8.63 6.62 29.22
CA VAL A 42 -9.98 7.19 29.39
C VAL A 42 -10.25 7.54 30.86
N ASP A 43 -9.92 6.63 31.78
CA ASP A 43 -10.25 6.78 33.20
C ASP A 43 -9.30 7.72 33.95
N GLN A 44 -8.05 7.87 33.48
CA GLN A 44 -7.01 8.60 34.19
C GLN A 44 -6.30 9.61 33.27
N PRO A 45 -6.63 10.91 33.37
CA PRO A 45 -6.00 11.96 32.55
C PRO A 45 -4.47 12.01 32.63
N GLN A 46 -3.90 11.66 33.80
CA GLN A 46 -2.45 11.61 34.00
C GLN A 46 -1.75 10.53 33.16
N VAL A 47 -2.46 9.44 32.84
CA VAL A 47 -1.95 8.35 31.99
C VAL A 47 -1.96 8.79 30.52
N CYS A 48 -3.02 9.48 30.10
CA CYS A 48 -3.11 10.10 28.78
C CYS A 48 -1.96 11.10 28.54
N ASP A 49 -1.74 12.02 29.48
CA ASP A 49 -0.66 13.02 29.41
C ASP A 49 0.72 12.35 29.33
N CYS A 50 0.93 11.29 30.12
CA CYS A 50 2.18 10.54 30.13
C CYS A 50 2.42 9.77 28.82
N PHE A 51 1.38 9.12 28.28
CA PHE A 51 1.44 8.40 27.01
C PHE A 51 1.72 9.37 25.84
N ALA A 52 1.01 10.50 25.77
CA ALA A 52 1.23 11.52 24.74
C ALA A 52 2.63 12.12 24.83
N ALA A 53 3.09 12.46 26.04
CA ALA A 53 4.44 12.99 26.24
C ALA A 53 5.53 11.98 25.84
N GLN A 54 5.36 10.69 26.15
CA GLN A 54 6.31 9.64 25.78
C GLN A 54 6.25 9.28 24.29
N ALA A 55 5.08 9.30 23.66
CA ALA A 55 4.94 9.11 22.22
C ALA A 55 5.61 10.25 21.43
N ILE A 56 5.43 11.50 21.87
CA ILE A 56 6.10 12.67 21.28
C ILE A 56 7.60 12.64 21.55
N ALA A 57 8.03 12.26 22.75
CA ALA A 57 9.44 12.13 23.08
C ALA A 57 10.08 10.99 22.27
N GLY A 58 9.40 9.86 22.11
CA GLY A 58 9.83 8.71 21.32
C GLY A 58 9.94 9.04 19.84
N SER A 59 8.99 9.78 19.27
CA SER A 59 9.07 10.23 17.87
C SER A 59 10.21 11.24 17.67
N ARG A 60 10.42 12.15 18.63
CA ARG A 60 11.56 13.11 18.62
C ARG A 60 12.90 12.43 18.83
N LEU A 61 12.98 11.41 19.68
CA LEU A 61 14.19 10.61 19.89
C LEU A 61 14.49 9.72 18.69
N ALA A 62 13.49 9.17 18.02
CA ALA A 62 13.68 8.48 16.75
C ALA A 62 14.18 9.43 15.65
N LEU A 63 13.70 10.68 15.64
CA LEU A 63 14.23 11.78 14.81
C LEU A 63 15.70 12.10 15.12
N ILE A 64 16.08 12.18 16.39
CA ILE A 64 17.46 12.49 16.83
C ILE A 64 18.40 11.28 16.62
N ALA A 65 17.97 10.07 16.94
CA ALA A 65 18.72 8.84 16.71
C ALA A 65 18.86 8.53 15.21
N GLY A 66 17.91 9.00 14.38
CA GLY A 66 18.02 9.01 12.92
C GLY A 66 18.89 10.15 12.36
N LEU A 67 19.30 11.11 13.20
CA LEU A 67 20.20 12.22 12.86
C LEU A 67 21.66 11.97 13.30
N GLU A 68 21.96 10.90 14.04
CA GLU A 68 23.34 10.51 14.37
C GLU A 68 23.81 9.31 13.54
N ARG A 69 24.04 9.59 12.26
CA ARG A 69 25.22 9.14 11.50
C ARG A 69 25.23 9.94 10.20
N SER A 70 25.67 11.18 10.34
CA SER A 70 25.88 12.05 9.18
C SER A 70 26.98 11.44 8.30
N PRO A 71 26.82 11.38 6.96
CA PRO A 71 27.88 11.01 6.04
C PRO A 71 29.16 11.84 6.23
N GLU A 72 29.04 13.02 6.83
CA GLU A 72 30.15 13.90 7.19
C GLU A 72 31.09 13.30 8.24
N GLU A 73 30.64 12.41 9.13
CA GLU A 73 31.52 11.76 10.12
C GLU A 73 32.32 10.61 9.49
N GLN A 74 31.73 9.88 8.53
CA GLN A 74 32.45 8.90 7.71
C GLN A 74 33.40 9.60 6.73
N LEU A 75 32.99 10.71 6.11
CA LEU A 75 33.83 11.50 5.23
C LEU A 75 34.97 12.19 6.01
N ALA A 76 34.72 12.70 7.21
CA ALA A 76 35.77 13.28 8.06
C ALA A 76 36.73 12.21 8.60
N THR A 77 36.24 11.01 8.92
CA THR A 77 37.10 9.89 9.35
C THR A 77 37.93 9.34 8.18
N GLN A 78 37.37 9.29 6.97
CA GLN A 78 38.05 8.79 5.77
C GLN A 78 39.02 9.84 5.18
N VAL A 79 38.67 11.13 5.23
CA VAL A 79 39.58 12.24 4.90
C VAL A 79 40.70 12.38 5.94
N ALA A 80 40.44 12.08 7.23
CA ALA A 80 41.50 12.05 8.25
C ALA A 80 42.46 10.85 8.09
N LEU A 81 42.02 9.75 7.46
CA LEU A 81 42.83 8.56 7.21
C LEU A 81 43.64 8.63 5.89
N ASP A 82 43.24 9.47 4.93
CA ASP A 82 43.90 9.64 3.62
C ASP A 82 44.78 10.90 3.50
N LEU A 83 44.96 11.68 4.58
CA LEU A 83 45.88 12.82 4.56
C LEU A 83 47.34 12.33 4.68
N PRO A 84 48.22 12.64 3.70
CA PRO A 84 49.65 12.39 3.85
C PRO A 84 50.18 13.20 5.04
N SER A 85 50.99 12.54 5.88
CA SER A 85 51.61 13.13 7.07
C SER A 85 52.29 14.47 6.75
N PRO A 86 52.03 15.54 7.53
CA PRO A 86 52.62 16.83 7.26
C PRO A 86 54.15 16.75 7.41
N PRO A 87 54.93 17.42 6.55
CA PRO A 87 56.37 17.55 6.76
C PRO A 87 56.62 18.22 8.11
N LYS A 88 57.61 17.70 8.84
CA LYS A 88 58.01 18.20 10.17
C LYS A 88 58.21 19.70 10.11
N ARG A 89 57.40 20.42 10.90
CA ARG A 89 57.54 21.86 11.17
C ARG A 89 58.93 22.13 11.73
N THR A 90 59.76 22.73 10.89
CA THR A 90 60.83 23.61 11.33
C THR A 90 60.52 24.97 10.73
N TRP A 91 60.37 25.97 11.63
CA TRP A 91 60.68 27.40 11.51
C TRP A 91 59.56 28.26 12.14
N ILE A 92 59.81 28.64 13.39
CA ILE A 92 59.26 29.83 14.00
C ILE A 92 60.02 30.99 13.36
N ASN A 93 59.34 31.87 12.62
CA ASN A 93 59.77 33.27 12.48
C ASN A 93 58.59 34.18 12.08
N ARG A 94 58.24 35.04 13.05
CA ARG A 94 57.69 36.40 12.95
C ARG A 94 56.94 36.75 11.65
N LEU A 95 55.61 36.72 11.72
CA LEU A 95 54.77 37.50 10.82
C LEU A 95 54.83 38.99 11.23
N PRO A 96 54.99 39.93 10.28
CA PRO A 96 55.00 41.36 10.57
C PRO A 96 53.59 41.82 10.97
N SER A 97 53.50 42.63 12.03
CA SER A 97 52.26 43.28 12.44
C SER A 97 51.87 44.35 11.42
N VAL A 98 50.99 44.00 10.47
CA VAL A 98 50.39 44.97 9.56
C VAL A 98 49.34 45.76 10.34
N ARG A 99 49.69 46.99 10.74
CA ARG A 99 48.73 47.96 11.30
C ARG A 99 48.02 48.64 10.13
N LEU A 100 46.83 48.16 9.78
CA LEU A 100 45.93 48.90 8.90
C LEU A 100 45.35 50.09 9.67
N PRO A 101 45.41 51.33 9.13
CA PRO A 101 44.78 52.48 9.77
C PRO A 101 43.27 52.36 9.59
N VAL A 102 42.59 51.82 10.59
CA VAL A 102 41.12 51.78 10.60
C VAL A 102 40.63 53.21 10.83
N SER A 103 40.07 53.83 9.80
CA SER A 103 39.45 55.15 9.93
C SER A 103 38.27 55.05 10.91
N ARG A 104 38.04 56.11 11.69
CA ARG A 104 36.91 56.15 12.65
C ARG A 104 35.56 55.84 11.98
N GLY A 105 35.43 56.11 10.68
CA GLY A 105 34.25 55.77 9.88
C GLY A 105 34.07 54.27 9.62
N ALA A 106 35.16 53.50 9.45
CA ALA A 106 35.09 52.05 9.23
C ALA A 106 34.66 51.26 10.48
N LEU A 107 35.00 51.78 11.66
CA LEU A 107 34.50 51.23 12.94
C LEU A 107 33.00 51.52 13.14
N VAL A 108 32.53 52.67 12.69
CA VAL A 108 31.10 53.05 12.77
C VAL A 108 30.27 52.22 11.78
N THR A 109 30.76 51.97 10.56
CA THR A 109 30.03 51.12 9.60
C THR A 109 30.00 49.66 10.02
N LEU A 110 31.09 49.14 10.62
CA LEU A 110 31.13 47.78 11.16
C LEU A 110 30.19 47.63 12.37
N ALA A 111 30.17 48.62 13.27
CA ALA A 111 29.25 48.63 14.42
C ALA A 111 27.78 48.72 13.97
N ALA A 112 27.48 49.55 12.96
CA ALA A 112 26.13 49.69 12.42
C ALA A 112 25.63 48.42 11.71
N SER A 113 26.52 47.72 11.01
CA SER A 113 26.18 46.45 10.35
C SER A 113 26.00 45.31 11.36
N ILE A 114 26.84 45.23 12.40
CA ILE A 114 26.63 44.29 13.51
C ILE A 114 25.31 44.59 14.24
N LEU A 115 24.97 45.86 14.45
CA LEU A 115 23.72 46.26 15.09
C LEU A 115 22.50 45.90 14.23
N LEU A 116 22.56 46.09 12.91
CA LEU A 116 21.50 45.67 11.99
C LEU A 116 21.30 44.14 11.97
N VAL A 117 22.39 43.37 12.01
CA VAL A 117 22.33 41.91 12.12
C VAL A 117 21.73 41.49 13.47
N LEU A 118 22.09 42.15 14.58
CA LEU A 118 21.50 41.88 15.89
C LEU A 118 20.03 42.28 15.99
N ILE A 119 19.61 43.36 15.33
CA ILE A 119 18.20 43.78 15.25
C ILE A 119 17.42 42.79 14.37
N GLY A 120 17.96 42.36 13.23
CA GLY A 120 17.35 41.33 12.39
C GLY A 120 17.24 39.98 13.10
N TYR A 121 18.28 39.58 13.83
CA TYR A 121 18.30 38.37 14.64
C TYR A 121 17.31 38.46 15.82
N GLY A 122 17.22 39.63 16.46
CA GLY A 122 16.22 39.92 17.48
C GLY A 122 14.79 39.94 16.94
N ALA A 123 14.58 40.36 15.69
CA ALA A 123 13.28 40.28 15.02
C ALA A 123 12.89 38.84 14.66
N ILE A 124 13.85 38.01 14.21
CA ILE A 124 13.62 36.59 13.87
C ILE A 124 13.36 35.76 15.14
N ILE A 125 14.05 36.04 16.24
CA ILE A 125 13.89 35.33 17.52
C ILE A 125 12.79 35.92 18.41
N GLY A 126 12.45 37.20 18.19
CA GLY A 126 11.32 37.88 18.84
C GLY A 126 9.97 37.62 18.16
N TYR A 127 9.96 37.27 16.87
CA TYR A 127 8.74 36.95 16.12
C TYR A 127 7.85 35.85 16.74
N PRO A 128 8.39 34.77 17.36
CA PRO A 128 7.59 33.76 18.04
C PRO A 128 6.89 34.27 19.31
N SER A 129 7.26 35.45 19.83
CA SER A 129 6.68 36.00 21.07
C SER A 129 5.60 37.06 20.86
N TRP A 130 5.36 37.48 19.60
CA TRP A 130 4.31 38.43 19.22
C TRP A 130 3.16 37.81 18.43
N ILE A 131 3.32 36.56 17.96
CA ILE A 131 2.16 35.74 17.59
C ILE A 131 1.59 35.23 18.90
N ASP A 132 0.62 35.97 19.43
CA ASP A 132 -0.30 35.53 20.46
C ASP A 132 -0.87 34.17 20.00
N THR A 133 -0.28 33.09 20.50
CA THR A 133 -0.79 31.73 20.31
C THR A 133 -1.97 31.52 21.27
N SER A 134 -2.85 32.50 21.38
CA SER A 134 -4.25 32.29 21.71
C SER A 134 -5.00 31.93 20.43
N GLY A 135 -4.47 30.95 19.69
CA GLY A 135 -5.38 30.01 19.03
C GLY A 135 -6.30 29.43 20.12
N PRO A 136 -7.56 29.05 19.79
CA PRO A 136 -8.40 28.39 20.76
C PRO A 136 -7.57 27.28 21.41
N ALA A 137 -7.44 27.31 22.74
CA ALA A 137 -6.86 26.19 23.48
C ALA A 137 -7.47 24.92 22.88
N PRO A 138 -6.68 23.89 22.51
CA PRO A 138 -7.25 22.69 21.94
C PRO A 138 -8.30 22.21 22.93
N GLN A 139 -9.56 22.41 22.58
CA GLN A 139 -10.65 21.77 23.27
C GLN A 139 -10.41 20.31 22.92
N LEU A 140 -9.84 19.55 23.87
CA LEU A 140 -9.87 18.11 23.78
C LEU A 140 -11.34 17.78 23.65
N ALA A 141 -11.73 17.40 22.44
CA ALA A 141 -13.04 16.87 22.16
C ALA A 141 -13.15 15.64 23.05
N SER A 142 -13.89 15.78 24.15
CA SER A 142 -14.55 14.66 24.81
C SER A 142 -15.60 14.16 23.82
N GLY A 143 -15.14 13.42 22.81
CA GLY A 143 -15.94 12.94 21.69
C GLY A 143 -15.21 11.80 20.98
N SER A 144 -15.96 11.02 20.19
CA SER A 144 -15.45 9.91 19.40
C SER A 144 -14.23 10.34 18.57
N VAL A 145 -13.24 9.45 18.46
CA VAL A 145 -12.05 9.63 17.61
C VAL A 145 -12.52 10.07 16.21
N PRO A 146 -12.04 11.20 15.65
CA PRO A 146 -12.44 11.61 14.30
C PRO A 146 -11.90 10.60 13.28
N PRO A 147 -12.59 10.42 12.14
CA PRO A 147 -12.07 9.55 11.09
C PRO A 147 -10.73 10.08 10.59
N ALA A 148 -9.82 9.16 10.29
CA ALA A 148 -8.53 9.51 9.71
C ALA A 148 -8.71 10.02 8.28
N VAL A 149 -9.74 9.53 7.58
CA VAL A 149 -9.96 9.73 6.15
C VAL A 149 -11.46 9.79 5.84
N ARG A 150 -11.84 10.67 4.91
CA ARG A 150 -13.18 10.76 4.32
C ARG A 150 -13.10 10.58 2.81
N ILE A 151 -13.87 9.64 2.27
CA ILE A 151 -13.87 9.28 0.85
C ILE A 151 -15.16 9.73 0.19
N PHE A 152 -15.05 10.45 -0.93
CA PHE A 152 -16.14 11.01 -1.71
C PHE A 152 -16.21 10.34 -3.10
N GLY A 153 -17.42 10.29 -3.67
CA GLY A 153 -17.64 9.76 -5.02
C GLY A 153 -17.85 8.25 -5.09
N VAL A 154 -18.13 7.59 -3.96
CA VAL A 154 -18.49 6.17 -3.92
C VAL A 154 -19.91 5.96 -4.44
N SER A 155 -20.09 5.10 -5.44
CA SER A 155 -21.40 4.86 -6.06
C SER A 155 -22.39 4.31 -5.03
N GLY A 156 -23.56 4.94 -4.92
CA GLY A 156 -24.60 4.55 -3.95
C GLY A 156 -24.46 5.18 -2.57
N GLU A 157 -23.41 5.99 -2.32
CA GLU A 157 -23.20 6.70 -1.06
C GLU A 157 -23.40 8.21 -1.28
N THR A 158 -24.29 8.83 -0.50
CA THR A 158 -24.53 10.28 -0.53
C THR A 158 -23.66 11.04 0.47
N GLU A 159 -23.29 10.38 1.57
CA GLU A 159 -22.36 10.90 2.58
C GLU A 159 -20.96 10.35 2.31
N PRO A 160 -19.89 11.06 2.72
CA PRO A 160 -18.55 10.53 2.58
C PRO A 160 -18.36 9.28 3.43
N ARG A 161 -17.69 8.28 2.87
CA ARG A 161 -17.27 7.09 3.62
C ARG A 161 -16.17 7.48 4.60
N GLU A 162 -16.40 7.24 5.87
CA GLU A 162 -15.42 7.50 6.93
C GLU A 162 -14.54 6.26 7.15
N VAL A 163 -13.22 6.48 7.26
CA VAL A 163 -12.23 5.43 7.52
C VAL A 163 -11.32 5.87 8.66
N PHE A 164 -11.13 5.00 9.64
CA PHE A 164 -10.33 5.20 10.83
C PHE A 164 -8.93 4.59 10.69
N GLY A 165 -8.00 5.01 11.56
CA GLY A 165 -6.64 4.48 11.57
C GLY A 165 -6.61 2.96 11.82
N GLY A 166 -5.77 2.26 11.06
CA GLY A 166 -5.65 0.80 11.03
C GLY A 166 -6.53 0.11 9.98
N GLU A 167 -7.55 0.79 9.44
CA GLU A 167 -8.52 0.17 8.54
C GLU A 167 -8.01 0.01 7.11
N VAL A 168 -8.54 -1.00 6.41
CA VAL A 168 -8.29 -1.27 5.00
C VAL A 168 -9.55 -0.97 4.23
N PHE A 169 -9.43 -0.23 3.13
CA PHE A 169 -10.54 -0.03 2.20
C PHE A 169 -10.13 -0.41 0.78
N GLU A 170 -11.14 -0.82 0.03
CA GLU A 170 -11.03 -1.12 -1.39
C GLU A 170 -12.08 -0.32 -2.14
N LEU A 171 -11.65 0.31 -3.23
CA LEU A 171 -12.56 1.02 -4.13
C LEU A 171 -12.50 0.34 -5.50
N PRO A 172 -13.66 0.08 -6.11
CA PRO A 172 -13.74 -0.53 -7.43
C PRO A 172 -13.27 0.47 -8.50
N SER A 173 -13.46 0.14 -9.78
CA SER A 173 -13.10 1.05 -10.88
C SER A 173 -13.83 2.39 -10.78
N GLY A 174 -13.09 3.50 -10.89
CA GLY A 174 -13.62 4.85 -10.79
C GLY A 174 -12.59 5.85 -10.30
N SER A 175 -12.97 7.13 -10.22
CA SER A 175 -12.19 8.19 -9.59
C SER A 175 -12.89 8.61 -8.30
N TYR A 176 -12.12 8.72 -7.22
CA TYR A 176 -12.61 9.08 -5.89
C TYR A 176 -11.78 10.24 -5.34
N GLN A 177 -12.41 11.09 -4.55
CA GLN A 177 -11.72 12.17 -3.85
C GLN A 177 -11.63 11.82 -2.37
N VAL A 178 -10.52 12.15 -1.74
CA VAL A 178 -10.26 11.79 -0.36
C VAL A 178 -9.65 12.94 0.41
N GLU A 179 -10.18 13.18 1.60
CA GLU A 179 -9.65 14.15 2.55
C GLU A 179 -9.13 13.43 3.79
N THR A 180 -7.87 13.66 4.15
CA THR A 180 -7.31 13.17 5.42
C THR A 180 -7.57 14.16 6.54
N SER A 181 -7.65 13.70 7.78
CA SER A 181 -7.73 14.60 8.95
C SER A 181 -6.46 15.44 9.17
N ALA A 182 -5.37 15.11 8.45
CA ALA A 182 -4.14 15.90 8.40
C ALA A 182 -4.15 16.97 7.29
N GLY A 183 -5.25 17.09 6.53
CA GLY A 183 -5.42 18.12 5.50
C GLY A 183 -4.94 17.74 4.09
N ALA A 184 -4.30 16.57 3.91
CA ALA A 184 -3.94 16.08 2.59
C ALA A 184 -5.19 15.77 1.76
N GLN A 185 -5.18 16.25 0.52
CA GLN A 185 -6.20 16.03 -0.51
C GLN A 185 -5.69 14.98 -1.47
N ILE A 186 -6.43 13.88 -1.66
CA ILE A 186 -5.94 12.72 -2.39
C ILE A 186 -6.97 12.30 -3.43
N GLN A 187 -6.56 12.27 -4.69
CA GLN A 187 -7.34 11.68 -5.75
C GLN A 187 -6.95 10.21 -5.92
N LEU A 188 -7.92 9.31 -5.83
CA LEU A 188 -7.73 7.87 -6.02
C LEU A 188 -8.35 7.42 -7.34
N THR A 189 -7.64 6.57 -8.07
CA THR A 189 -8.18 5.87 -9.25
C THR A 189 -8.20 4.37 -8.97
N GLY A 190 -9.40 3.81 -8.94
CA GLY A 190 -9.61 2.38 -8.70
C GLY A 190 -9.51 1.53 -9.98
N PRO A 191 -9.32 0.20 -9.86
CA PRO A 191 -9.34 -0.56 -8.62
C PRO A 191 -8.12 -0.26 -7.74
N ILE A 192 -8.37 0.01 -6.45
CA ILE A 192 -7.34 0.43 -5.50
C ILE A 192 -7.60 -0.20 -4.14
N ARG A 193 -6.53 -0.64 -3.47
CA ARG A 193 -6.55 -1.15 -2.10
C ARG A 193 -5.52 -0.44 -1.24
N VAL A 194 -6.00 0.12 -0.14
CA VAL A 194 -5.21 0.94 0.77
C VAL A 194 -5.47 0.54 2.22
N ARG A 195 -4.41 0.49 3.03
CA ARG A 195 -4.52 0.55 4.49
C ARG A 195 -4.19 1.95 4.96
N VAL A 196 -5.08 2.57 5.72
CA VAL A 196 -4.81 3.83 6.41
C VAL A 196 -4.16 3.48 7.73
N GLU A 197 -2.84 3.61 7.87
CA GLU A 197 -2.19 3.36 9.17
C GLU A 197 -2.40 4.53 10.12
N SER A 198 -2.34 5.75 9.58
CA SER A 198 -2.65 7.00 10.27
C SER A 198 -3.03 8.08 9.24
N PRO A 199 -3.51 9.26 9.66
CA PRO A 199 -3.77 10.37 8.74
C PRO A 199 -2.57 10.77 7.86
N LEU A 200 -1.34 10.53 8.33
CA LEU A 200 -0.10 10.86 7.61
C LEU A 200 0.61 9.65 7.00
N LYS A 201 0.11 8.42 7.19
CA LYS A 201 0.82 7.21 6.76
C LYS A 201 -0.14 6.17 6.22
N TRP A 202 0.03 5.85 4.95
CA TRP A 202 -0.80 4.88 4.26
C TRP A 202 0.06 3.77 3.68
N ARG A 203 -0.52 2.58 3.55
CA ARG A 203 0.03 1.50 2.74
C ARG A 203 -0.81 1.32 1.49
N LEU A 204 -0.20 1.46 0.32
CA LEU A 204 -0.80 1.21 -0.98
C LEU A 204 -0.40 -0.19 -1.45
N PHE A 205 -1.39 -1.08 -1.60
CA PHE A 205 -1.16 -2.44 -2.08
C PHE A 205 -1.18 -2.51 -3.61
N TYR A 206 -2.15 -1.84 -4.23
CA TYR A 206 -2.27 -1.68 -5.68
C TYR A 206 -3.19 -0.50 -5.98
N GLY A 207 -3.10 0.01 -7.21
CA GLY A 207 -3.90 1.12 -7.72
C GLY A 207 -3.09 2.41 -7.81
N LYS A 208 -3.77 3.53 -8.09
CA LYS A 208 -3.11 4.82 -8.34
C LYS A 208 -3.69 5.90 -7.42
N LEU A 209 -2.82 6.75 -6.91
CA LEU A 209 -3.21 7.95 -6.18
C LEU A 209 -2.35 9.15 -6.59
N ILE A 210 -2.94 10.34 -6.53
CA ILE A 210 -2.21 11.62 -6.46
C ILE A 210 -2.54 12.25 -5.12
N ALA A 211 -1.50 12.59 -4.36
CA ALA A 211 -1.62 13.34 -3.13
C ALA A 211 -1.19 14.79 -3.38
N GLU A 212 -2.00 15.72 -2.89
CA GLU A 212 -1.69 17.14 -2.75
C GLU A 212 -1.65 17.45 -1.25
N VAL A 213 -0.43 17.64 -0.73
CA VAL A 213 -0.19 17.71 0.70
C VAL A 213 0.14 19.16 1.08
N PRO A 214 -0.65 19.80 1.96
CA PRO A 214 -0.36 21.16 2.41
C PRO A 214 0.87 21.16 3.34
N ALA A 215 1.40 22.34 3.66
CA ALA A 215 2.61 22.46 4.48
C ALA A 215 2.48 21.82 5.88
N GLU A 216 1.25 21.82 6.42
CA GLU A 216 0.91 21.18 7.71
C GLU A 216 0.92 19.64 7.64
N GLY A 217 0.82 19.07 6.43
CA GLY A 217 0.84 17.63 6.15
C GLY A 217 2.23 17.04 5.94
N TYR A 218 3.29 17.79 6.25
CA TYR A 218 4.69 17.37 6.08
C TYR A 218 4.95 15.95 6.61
N GLY A 219 5.63 15.13 5.80
CA GLY A 219 5.93 13.73 6.14
C GLY A 219 4.82 12.74 5.76
N PHE A 220 3.80 13.17 5.00
CA PHE A 220 2.81 12.26 4.43
C PHE A 220 3.51 11.14 3.67
N THR A 221 3.26 9.90 4.08
CA THR A 221 4.04 8.74 3.64
C THR A 221 3.14 7.70 2.99
N ILE A 222 3.47 7.33 1.75
CA ILE A 222 2.90 6.18 1.08
C ILE A 222 3.92 5.04 1.11
N GLN A 223 3.53 3.94 1.74
CA GLN A 223 4.31 2.71 1.79
C GLN A 223 3.78 1.71 0.78
N THR A 224 4.66 1.17 -0.05
CA THR A 224 4.42 0.05 -0.96
C THR A 224 5.30 -1.12 -0.56
N ASP A 225 5.21 -2.24 -1.28
CA ASP A 225 6.10 -3.37 -1.05
C ASP A 225 7.56 -3.07 -1.45
N GLN A 226 7.75 -2.24 -2.47
CA GLN A 226 9.08 -1.94 -3.01
C GLN A 226 9.69 -0.65 -2.47
N ALA A 227 8.88 0.29 -1.97
CA ALA A 227 9.36 1.60 -1.57
C ALA A 227 8.53 2.28 -0.49
N ARG A 228 9.14 3.28 0.14
CA ARG A 228 8.48 4.27 0.99
C ARG A 228 8.67 5.63 0.33
N VAL A 229 7.55 6.25 -0.02
CA VAL A 229 7.48 7.55 -0.67
C VAL A 229 7.10 8.56 0.40
N ILE A 230 8.00 9.49 0.72
CA ILE A 230 7.88 10.45 1.82
C ILE A 230 7.75 11.84 1.22
N ASP A 231 6.62 12.47 1.49
CA ASP A 231 6.31 13.83 1.08
C ASP A 231 7.01 14.87 1.97
N LEU A 232 7.48 15.95 1.34
CA LEU A 232 8.09 17.09 2.03
C LEU A 232 7.28 18.39 1.89
N GLY A 233 5.96 18.30 1.67
CA GLY A 233 5.02 19.39 1.40
C GLY A 233 4.86 19.61 -0.10
N THR A 234 4.24 18.66 -0.81
CA THR A 234 4.39 18.52 -2.27
C THR A 234 3.15 17.86 -2.91
N LYS A 235 3.04 17.99 -4.24
CA LYS A 235 2.08 17.27 -5.07
C LYS A 235 2.78 16.13 -5.79
N PHE A 236 2.37 14.89 -5.54
CA PHE A 236 3.02 13.71 -6.10
C PHE A 236 2.05 12.57 -6.36
N GLY A 237 2.41 11.72 -7.31
CA GLY A 237 1.66 10.54 -7.72
C GLY A 237 2.38 9.25 -7.33
N VAL A 238 1.63 8.27 -6.84
CA VAL A 238 2.12 6.91 -6.62
C VAL A 238 1.16 5.92 -7.28
N ALA A 239 1.73 5.01 -8.07
CA ALA A 239 0.99 3.91 -8.66
C ALA A 239 1.69 2.60 -8.33
N VAL A 240 0.92 1.61 -7.88
CA VAL A 240 1.40 0.25 -7.68
C VAL A 240 0.69 -0.66 -8.65
N GLY A 241 1.47 -1.23 -9.57
CA GLY A 241 1.02 -2.25 -10.52
C GLY A 241 0.77 -3.59 -9.83
N ARG A 242 0.17 -4.54 -10.55
CA ARG A 242 -0.11 -5.89 -10.01
C ARG A 242 1.11 -6.81 -9.96
N ASP A 243 2.16 -6.43 -10.67
CA ASP A 243 3.53 -6.93 -10.55
C ASP A 243 4.21 -6.45 -9.25
N GLY A 244 3.60 -5.48 -8.54
CA GLY A 244 4.18 -4.85 -7.35
C GLY A 244 5.08 -3.66 -7.68
N ASP A 245 5.21 -3.33 -8.97
CA ASP A 245 6.03 -2.23 -9.44
C ASP A 245 5.50 -0.91 -8.90
N THR A 246 6.36 -0.19 -8.20
CA THR A 246 6.01 1.14 -7.67
C THR A 246 6.48 2.20 -8.64
N LYS A 247 5.55 3.01 -9.17
CA LYS A 247 5.86 4.18 -9.99
C LYS A 247 5.59 5.42 -9.16
N VAL A 248 6.53 6.37 -9.19
CA VAL A 248 6.45 7.63 -8.47
C VAL A 248 6.67 8.76 -9.46
N VAL A 249 5.82 9.80 -9.39
CA VAL A 249 5.93 11.01 -10.19
C VAL A 249 5.81 12.22 -9.26
N VAL A 250 6.66 13.22 -9.43
CA VAL A 250 6.58 14.47 -8.66
C VAL A 250 6.07 15.59 -9.56
N TYR A 251 4.92 16.17 -9.19
CA TYR A 251 4.27 17.23 -9.96
C TYR A 251 4.70 18.62 -9.54
N ASP A 252 4.88 18.83 -8.24
CA ASP A 252 5.31 20.12 -7.68
C ASP A 252 5.95 19.88 -6.32
N GLY A 253 7.20 20.31 -6.15
CA GLY A 253 7.96 20.20 -4.92
C GLY A 253 9.00 19.06 -4.91
N ARG A 254 9.14 18.37 -3.77
CA ARG A 254 10.17 17.35 -3.53
C ARG A 254 9.64 16.16 -2.73
N VAL A 255 10.02 14.96 -3.18
CA VAL A 255 9.71 13.69 -2.52
C VAL A 255 11.01 12.92 -2.24
N GLU A 256 11.05 12.19 -1.14
CA GLU A 256 12.08 11.19 -0.88
C GLU A 256 11.53 9.78 -1.05
N VAL A 257 12.16 9.00 -1.93
CA VAL A 257 11.84 7.59 -2.13
C VAL A 257 12.93 6.72 -1.49
N VAL A 258 12.54 5.89 -0.54
CA VAL A 258 13.43 4.93 0.13
C VAL A 258 13.03 3.52 -0.29
N SER A 259 13.94 2.78 -0.88
CA SER A 259 13.74 1.40 -1.31
C SER A 259 14.92 0.56 -0.82
N GLY A 260 14.68 -0.39 0.08
CA GLY A 260 15.73 -1.11 0.79
C GLY A 260 16.67 -0.14 1.55
N THR A 261 17.96 -0.21 1.24
CA THR A 261 19.00 0.70 1.75
C THR A 261 19.20 1.94 0.88
N LYS A 262 18.64 1.97 -0.33
CA LYS A 262 18.80 3.09 -1.26
C LYS A 262 17.77 4.18 -1.01
N LYS A 263 18.24 5.41 -1.13
CA LYS A 263 17.42 6.62 -1.05
C LYS A 263 17.58 7.44 -2.34
N LYS A 264 16.47 7.93 -2.86
CA LYS A 264 16.41 8.78 -4.05
C LYS A 264 15.58 10.02 -3.72
N SER A 265 16.18 11.19 -3.86
CA SER A 265 15.43 12.46 -3.86
C SER A 265 14.89 12.69 -5.26
N MET A 266 13.60 13.01 -5.35
CA MET A 266 12.90 13.34 -6.60
C MET A 266 12.35 14.76 -6.49
N THR A 267 12.45 15.53 -7.55
CA THR A 267 11.94 16.91 -7.66
C THR A 267 10.91 17.02 -8.78
N GLU A 268 10.22 18.15 -8.87
CA GLU A 268 9.28 18.46 -9.95
C GLU A 268 9.76 17.97 -11.33
N GLY A 269 8.89 17.22 -12.01
CA GLY A 269 9.14 16.63 -13.32
C GLY A 269 9.84 15.27 -13.30
N ASP A 270 10.35 14.82 -12.15
CA ASP A 270 10.93 13.48 -12.02
C ASP A 270 9.83 12.40 -12.02
N ALA A 271 10.09 11.33 -12.78
CA ALA A 271 9.28 10.13 -12.82
C ALA A 271 10.18 8.89 -12.79
N TRP A 272 9.92 7.98 -11.85
CA TRP A 272 10.73 6.79 -11.63
C TRP A 272 9.86 5.57 -11.36
N GLN A 273 10.32 4.41 -11.84
CA GLN A 273 9.77 3.09 -11.55
C GLN A 273 10.73 2.33 -10.64
N ILE A 274 10.16 1.61 -9.68
CA ILE A 274 10.85 0.75 -8.72
C ILE A 274 10.22 -0.64 -8.86
N PRO A 275 10.69 -1.46 -9.82
CA PRO A 275 10.10 -2.78 -10.08
C PRO A 275 10.46 -3.79 -8.97
N THR A 276 11.63 -3.63 -8.36
CA THR A 276 12.08 -4.42 -7.22
C THR A 276 12.86 -3.52 -6.27
N MET A 277 12.92 -3.90 -4.99
CA MET A 277 13.69 -3.19 -3.98
C MET A 277 15.10 -2.82 -4.49
N GLU A 278 15.48 -1.57 -4.25
CA GLU A 278 16.76 -0.96 -4.64
C GLU A 278 17.00 -0.77 -6.15
N GLN A 279 16.06 -1.12 -7.02
CA GLN A 279 16.13 -0.83 -8.46
C GLN A 279 15.33 0.42 -8.79
N PHE A 280 15.97 1.41 -9.43
CA PHE A 280 15.33 2.68 -9.82
C PHE A 280 15.53 2.88 -11.32
N ASP A 281 14.43 2.80 -12.07
CA ASP A 281 14.42 2.94 -13.52
C ASP A 281 13.71 4.26 -13.90
N PRO A 282 14.34 5.16 -14.67
CA PRO A 282 13.72 6.43 -15.04
C PRO A 282 12.56 6.21 -16.03
N LEU A 283 11.45 6.92 -15.83
CA LEU A 283 10.32 6.92 -16.76
C LEU A 283 10.49 8.07 -17.76
N ALA A 284 10.48 7.73 -19.06
CA ALA A 284 10.90 8.65 -20.11
C ALA A 284 9.97 9.85 -20.36
N TYR A 285 8.73 9.83 -19.87
CA TYR A 285 7.79 10.96 -19.93
C TYR A 285 6.56 10.60 -19.09
N ALA A 286 6.18 11.45 -18.12
CA ALA A 286 4.90 11.33 -17.42
C ALA A 286 4.08 12.57 -17.77
N ASP A 287 3.12 12.44 -18.69
CA ASP A 287 2.10 13.48 -18.87
C ASP A 287 1.25 13.53 -17.57
N PRO A 288 1.18 14.69 -16.88
CA PRO A 288 0.45 14.81 -15.63
C PRO A 288 -1.02 14.42 -15.70
N PHE A 289 -1.63 14.50 -16.88
CA PHE A 289 -3.04 14.14 -17.06
C PHE A 289 -3.23 12.63 -17.28
N SER A 290 -2.24 11.91 -17.83
CA SER A 290 -2.34 10.47 -18.12
C SER A 290 -2.03 9.56 -16.92
N PHE A 291 -1.32 10.04 -15.90
CA PHE A 291 -1.01 9.24 -14.72
C PHE A 291 -2.27 8.73 -14.01
N LEU A 292 -3.29 9.59 -13.90
CA LEU A 292 -4.60 9.27 -13.33
C LEU A 292 -5.64 8.79 -14.34
N GLU A 293 -5.36 8.85 -15.64
CA GLU A 293 -6.24 8.23 -16.61
C GLU A 293 -6.42 6.75 -16.24
N ALA A 294 -7.64 6.25 -16.45
CA ALA A 294 -7.95 4.82 -16.35
C ALA A 294 -7.15 3.95 -17.37
N GLY A 295 -6.22 4.57 -18.11
CA GLY A 295 -5.22 3.96 -18.96
C GLY A 295 -3.96 3.57 -18.18
N ASP A 296 -3.82 2.25 -18.03
CA ASP A 296 -2.58 1.45 -18.05
C ASP A 296 -2.69 0.33 -17.02
N ILE A 297 -3.80 -0.40 -17.09
CA ILE A 297 -3.77 -1.79 -16.66
C ILE A 297 -2.93 -2.50 -17.75
N PRO A 298 -1.73 -3.03 -17.45
CA PRO A 298 -0.97 -3.81 -18.43
C PRO A 298 -1.86 -4.94 -18.97
N PRO A 299 -1.80 -5.28 -20.28
CA PRO A 299 -2.69 -6.27 -20.87
C PRO A 299 -2.65 -7.54 -20.03
N SER A 300 -3.80 -8.17 -19.84
CA SER A 300 -3.93 -9.34 -18.97
C SER A 300 -2.80 -10.33 -19.27
N VAL A 301 -2.31 -10.98 -18.21
CA VAL A 301 -1.31 -12.04 -18.38
C VAL A 301 -1.86 -13.17 -19.26
N ILE A 302 -3.18 -13.34 -19.27
CA ILE A 302 -3.94 -14.22 -20.15
C ILE A 302 -4.36 -13.42 -21.39
N GLY A 303 -3.97 -13.87 -22.57
CA GLY A 303 -4.32 -13.24 -23.85
C GLY A 303 -5.60 -13.77 -24.44
N LYS A 304 -5.65 -15.09 -24.65
CA LYS A 304 -6.74 -15.75 -25.37
C LYS A 304 -7.05 -17.10 -24.75
N VAL A 305 -8.31 -17.50 -24.85
CA VAL A 305 -8.75 -18.85 -24.48
C VAL A 305 -9.37 -19.50 -25.72
N MET A 306 -8.97 -20.72 -26.00
CA MET A 306 -9.49 -21.56 -27.07
C MET A 306 -9.96 -22.87 -26.45
N HIS A 307 -10.97 -23.51 -27.04
CA HIS A 307 -11.46 -24.80 -26.59
C HIS A 307 -11.88 -25.64 -27.81
N ASN A 308 -12.01 -26.95 -27.61
CA ASN A 308 -12.48 -27.89 -28.64
C ASN A 308 -14.00 -28.19 -28.52
N GLY A 309 -14.76 -27.32 -27.85
CA GLY A 309 -16.19 -27.50 -27.61
C GLY A 309 -17.06 -26.79 -28.65
N ALA A 310 -18.33 -27.17 -28.71
CA ALA A 310 -19.30 -26.50 -29.58
C ALA A 310 -19.38 -25.00 -29.25
N ASP A 311 -19.42 -24.17 -30.29
CA ASP A 311 -19.49 -22.72 -30.20
C ASP A 311 -20.93 -22.32 -29.77
N ARG A 312 -21.24 -22.54 -28.49
CA ARG A 312 -22.52 -22.16 -27.87
C ARG A 312 -22.56 -20.64 -27.63
N SER A 313 -23.75 -20.09 -27.42
CA SER A 313 -23.99 -18.65 -27.22
C SER A 313 -23.18 -18.02 -26.06
N ALA A 314 -22.74 -18.83 -25.09
CA ALA A 314 -21.93 -18.40 -23.95
C ALA A 314 -20.41 -18.44 -24.25
N THR A 315 -19.77 -17.28 -24.11
CA THR A 315 -18.32 -17.10 -24.31
C THR A 315 -17.58 -16.98 -22.98
N TYR A 316 -16.24 -17.04 -23.01
CA TYR A 316 -15.42 -16.74 -21.84
C TYR A 316 -15.24 -15.23 -21.65
N GLN A 317 -14.91 -14.82 -20.43
CA GLN A 317 -14.49 -13.45 -20.12
C GLN A 317 -13.20 -13.49 -19.30
N ILE A 318 -12.16 -12.78 -19.77
CA ILE A 318 -10.95 -12.56 -18.97
C ILE A 318 -11.23 -11.42 -17.99
N VAL A 319 -11.14 -11.71 -16.70
CA VAL A 319 -11.41 -10.75 -15.63
C VAL A 319 -10.12 -10.40 -14.92
N ARG A 320 -9.82 -9.11 -14.93
CA ARG A 320 -8.52 -8.57 -14.53
C ARG A 320 -8.54 -8.24 -13.04
N ALA A 321 -7.74 -8.92 -12.22
CA ALA A 321 -7.73 -8.80 -10.74
C ALA A 321 -9.12 -8.79 -10.14
N GLY A 322 -9.98 -9.63 -10.69
CA GLY A 322 -11.30 -9.82 -10.11
C GLY A 322 -11.41 -11.10 -9.33
N PHE A 323 -10.32 -11.88 -9.17
CA PHE A 323 -10.40 -13.13 -8.44
C PHE A 323 -10.45 -12.83 -6.94
N GLN A 324 -11.63 -12.95 -6.35
CA GLN A 324 -11.89 -12.62 -4.94
C GLN A 324 -13.14 -13.34 -4.45
N GLU A 325 -13.48 -13.19 -3.16
CA GLU A 325 -14.75 -13.67 -2.62
C GLU A 325 -15.93 -13.15 -3.43
N ASP A 326 -16.98 -13.96 -3.55
CA ASP A 326 -18.23 -13.65 -4.25
C ASP A 326 -18.05 -13.33 -5.75
N SER A 327 -16.85 -13.52 -6.31
CA SER A 327 -16.58 -13.24 -7.72
C SER A 327 -17.20 -14.32 -8.61
N LEU A 328 -17.89 -13.91 -9.67
CA LEU A 328 -18.57 -14.86 -10.56
C LEU A 328 -17.59 -15.83 -11.22
N ALA A 329 -17.90 -17.12 -11.16
CA ALA A 329 -17.08 -18.18 -11.73
C ALA A 329 -17.29 -18.37 -13.23
N TYR A 330 -18.53 -18.15 -13.71
CA TYR A 330 -18.91 -18.39 -15.09
C TYR A 330 -19.63 -17.20 -15.70
N THR A 331 -19.69 -17.16 -17.03
CA THR A 331 -20.45 -16.17 -17.80
C THR A 331 -21.92 -16.53 -17.95
N ASP A 332 -22.23 -17.83 -17.90
CA ASP A 332 -23.56 -18.42 -18.10
C ASP A 332 -24.18 -18.98 -16.81
N ARG A 333 -23.48 -18.85 -15.67
CA ARG A 333 -23.97 -19.23 -14.34
C ARG A 333 -23.68 -18.14 -13.32
N VAL A 334 -24.51 -18.08 -12.30
CA VAL A 334 -24.35 -17.13 -11.17
C VAL A 334 -23.46 -17.68 -10.06
N HIS A 335 -22.73 -18.77 -10.29
CA HIS A 335 -21.85 -19.37 -9.29
C HIS A 335 -20.71 -18.43 -8.93
N GLN A 336 -20.22 -18.52 -7.69
CA GLN A 336 -19.21 -17.61 -7.15
C GLN A 336 -18.03 -18.37 -6.55
N TRP A 337 -16.84 -17.79 -6.66
CA TRP A 337 -15.65 -18.30 -5.98
C TRP A 337 -15.62 -17.82 -4.54
N ASN A 338 -15.52 -18.75 -3.60
CA ASN A 338 -15.44 -18.46 -2.17
C ASN A 338 -14.30 -19.24 -1.50
N GLY A 339 -13.77 -18.68 -0.41
CA GLY A 339 -12.88 -19.42 0.49
C GLY A 339 -13.62 -20.59 1.15
N ILE A 340 -12.95 -21.72 1.36
CA ILE A 340 -13.56 -22.87 2.05
C ILE A 340 -13.69 -22.69 3.56
N LEU A 341 -12.94 -21.74 4.12
CA LEU A 341 -12.92 -21.39 5.54
C LEU A 341 -13.25 -19.91 5.69
N SER A 342 -13.62 -19.48 6.89
CA SER A 342 -13.85 -18.07 7.22
C SER A 342 -12.63 -17.17 7.02
N SER A 343 -11.43 -17.75 6.86
CA SER A 343 -10.21 -17.03 6.48
C SER A 343 -10.21 -16.53 5.03
N GLY A 344 -11.12 -17.01 4.21
CA GLY A 344 -11.25 -16.66 2.80
C GLY A 344 -10.37 -17.44 1.84
N ILE A 345 -10.43 -17.04 0.58
CA ILE A 345 -9.61 -17.50 -0.54
C ILE A 345 -8.13 -17.34 -0.15
N PRO A 346 -7.25 -18.30 -0.52
CA PRO A 346 -5.82 -18.16 -0.32
C PRO A 346 -5.32 -16.77 -0.77
N PRO A 347 -4.70 -15.97 0.13
CA PRO A 347 -4.34 -14.59 -0.17
C PRO A 347 -3.46 -14.41 -1.41
N GLN A 348 -2.72 -15.45 -1.79
CA GLN A 348 -1.86 -15.49 -2.98
C GLN A 348 -2.63 -15.50 -4.30
N LEU A 349 -3.94 -15.81 -4.27
CA LEU A 349 -4.81 -15.88 -5.43
C LEU A 349 -5.75 -14.67 -5.53
N VAL A 350 -5.94 -13.94 -4.43
CA VAL A 350 -6.81 -12.76 -4.39
C VAL A 350 -6.22 -11.65 -5.26
N GLY A 351 -7.06 -11.06 -6.11
CA GLY A 351 -6.66 -9.99 -7.03
C GLY A 351 -5.86 -10.49 -8.25
N LEU A 352 -5.88 -11.79 -8.55
CA LEU A 352 -5.26 -12.30 -9.77
C LEU A 352 -6.21 -12.20 -10.98
N ASP A 353 -5.62 -12.22 -12.17
CA ASP A 353 -6.39 -12.38 -13.40
C ASP A 353 -7.00 -13.77 -13.42
N TYR A 354 -8.25 -13.89 -13.85
CA TYR A 354 -8.85 -15.21 -14.05
C TYR A 354 -9.78 -15.22 -15.24
N VAL A 355 -10.11 -16.41 -15.70
CA VAL A 355 -11.06 -16.61 -16.78
C VAL A 355 -12.39 -17.03 -16.20
N LYS A 356 -13.42 -16.20 -16.41
CA LYS A 356 -14.81 -16.65 -16.30
C LYS A 356 -15.11 -17.52 -17.49
N MET A 357 -15.17 -18.82 -17.25
CA MET A 357 -15.46 -19.80 -18.28
C MET A 357 -16.95 -19.77 -18.62
N ALA A 358 -17.35 -20.33 -19.75
CA ALA A 358 -18.73 -20.79 -19.91
C ALA A 358 -18.82 -22.19 -19.32
N ASN A 359 -19.70 -22.39 -18.34
CA ASN A 359 -19.91 -23.69 -17.71
C ASN A 359 -20.52 -24.70 -18.71
N ASP A 360 -21.23 -24.23 -19.73
CA ASP A 360 -21.86 -25.07 -20.73
C ASP A 360 -20.90 -25.73 -21.72
N TRP A 361 -19.62 -25.34 -21.71
CA TRP A 361 -18.58 -26.01 -22.52
C TRP A 361 -18.36 -27.48 -22.16
N LYS A 362 -18.93 -27.96 -21.04
CA LYS A 362 -18.94 -29.38 -20.66
C LYS A 362 -19.98 -30.23 -21.39
N PHE A 363 -20.84 -29.63 -22.22
CA PHE A 363 -21.88 -30.33 -22.96
C PHE A 363 -21.58 -30.40 -24.46
N GLU A 364 -21.92 -31.53 -25.07
CA GLU A 364 -22.01 -31.74 -26.52
C GLU A 364 -23.24 -31.04 -27.11
N GLU A 365 -23.35 -30.92 -28.43
CA GLU A 365 -24.52 -30.30 -29.10
C GLU A 365 -25.85 -30.98 -28.75
N ASP A 366 -25.83 -32.28 -28.51
CA ASP A 366 -27.01 -33.08 -28.14
C ASP A 366 -27.39 -32.97 -26.64
N GLY A 367 -26.61 -32.19 -25.87
CA GLY A 367 -26.83 -31.97 -24.44
C GLY A 367 -26.20 -33.02 -23.51
N ASN A 368 -25.49 -34.02 -24.05
CA ASN A 368 -24.74 -34.97 -23.24
C ASN A 368 -23.46 -34.35 -22.68
N LEU A 369 -23.00 -34.83 -21.51
CA LEU A 369 -21.71 -34.41 -20.95
C LEU A 369 -20.56 -34.99 -21.78
N ARG A 370 -19.63 -34.12 -22.17
CA ARG A 370 -18.43 -34.53 -22.89
C ARG A 370 -17.31 -34.99 -21.96
N ASP A 371 -16.44 -35.86 -22.46
CA ASP A 371 -15.25 -36.37 -21.76
C ASP A 371 -13.92 -35.86 -22.35
N ASP A 372 -13.98 -35.19 -23.51
CA ASP A 372 -12.83 -34.77 -24.29
C ASP A 372 -12.56 -33.26 -24.22
N LEU A 373 -13.16 -32.52 -23.28
CA LEU A 373 -12.95 -31.07 -23.19
C LEU A 373 -11.46 -30.74 -23.00
N GLU A 374 -10.91 -30.08 -24.01
CA GLU A 374 -9.58 -29.48 -24.02
C GLU A 374 -9.71 -27.96 -24.09
N ILE A 375 -8.87 -27.26 -23.33
CA ILE A 375 -8.81 -25.81 -23.30
C ILE A 375 -7.35 -25.39 -23.48
N THR A 376 -7.11 -24.43 -24.36
CA THR A 376 -5.80 -23.82 -24.56
C THR A 376 -5.85 -22.36 -24.11
N TYR A 377 -4.95 -21.99 -23.21
CA TYR A 377 -4.75 -20.62 -22.75
C TYR A 377 -3.48 -20.06 -23.38
N GLU A 378 -3.58 -18.90 -24.02
CA GLU A 378 -2.45 -18.13 -24.51
C GLU A 378 -2.04 -17.11 -23.45
N PHE A 379 -0.76 -17.07 -23.10
CA PHE A 379 -0.18 -16.13 -22.15
C PHE A 379 0.69 -15.10 -22.86
N ASN A 380 0.39 -13.82 -22.65
CA ASN A 380 1.05 -12.71 -23.32
C ASN A 380 2.47 -12.43 -22.81
N ARG A 381 2.88 -13.06 -21.71
CA ARG A 381 4.13 -12.80 -20.99
C ARG A 381 4.44 -13.94 -20.01
N PRO A 382 5.67 -13.99 -19.46
CA PRO A 382 6.03 -14.92 -18.38
C PRO A 382 5.02 -14.91 -17.24
N ALA A 383 4.53 -16.08 -16.84
CA ALA A 383 3.38 -16.20 -15.94
C ALA A 383 3.48 -17.37 -14.94
N VAL A 384 2.85 -17.19 -13.78
CA VAL A 384 2.48 -18.30 -12.89
C VAL A 384 0.97 -18.49 -13.03
N ALA A 385 0.57 -19.70 -13.41
CA ALA A 385 -0.83 -20.04 -13.58
C ALA A 385 -1.27 -21.07 -12.53
N TYR A 386 -2.50 -20.92 -12.09
CA TYR A 386 -3.18 -21.73 -11.10
C TYR A 386 -4.45 -22.28 -11.71
N LEU A 387 -4.52 -23.60 -11.85
CA LEU A 387 -5.68 -24.31 -12.36
C LEU A 387 -6.51 -24.82 -11.20
N LEU A 388 -7.79 -24.45 -11.17
CA LEU A 388 -8.76 -24.86 -10.18
C LEU A 388 -9.51 -26.08 -10.74
N VAL A 389 -9.22 -27.25 -10.18
CA VAL A 389 -9.76 -28.53 -10.66
C VAL A 389 -10.68 -29.13 -9.62
N ASP A 390 -11.89 -29.50 -10.04
CA ASP A 390 -12.87 -30.20 -9.20
C ASP A 390 -12.27 -31.46 -8.58
N GLU A 391 -12.27 -31.56 -7.25
CA GLU A 391 -11.68 -32.70 -6.52
C GLU A 391 -12.38 -34.04 -6.78
N ARG A 392 -13.59 -34.00 -7.34
CA ARG A 392 -14.38 -35.19 -7.68
C ARG A 392 -13.92 -35.83 -8.99
N ILE A 393 -13.17 -35.09 -9.82
CA ILE A 393 -12.63 -35.59 -11.09
C ILE A 393 -11.35 -36.41 -10.83
N ALA A 394 -11.21 -37.53 -11.55
CA ALA A 394 -10.00 -38.35 -11.47
C ALA A 394 -8.80 -37.54 -11.98
N ARG A 395 -7.74 -37.43 -11.17
CA ARG A 395 -6.54 -36.63 -11.46
C ARG A 395 -5.79 -37.17 -12.69
N PRO A 396 -5.94 -36.54 -13.87
CA PRO A 396 -5.35 -37.04 -15.10
C PRO A 396 -3.82 -37.04 -14.99
N GLU A 397 -3.18 -37.86 -15.82
CA GLU A 397 -1.73 -37.96 -15.80
C GLU A 397 -1.04 -36.63 -16.18
N TRP A 398 -1.58 -35.93 -17.19
CA TRP A 398 -1.07 -34.61 -17.61
C TRP A 398 -1.06 -33.59 -16.47
N LEU A 399 -2.11 -33.59 -15.63
CA LEU A 399 -2.21 -32.67 -14.49
C LEU A 399 -1.10 -32.91 -13.48
N ARG A 400 -0.78 -34.19 -13.21
CA ARG A 400 0.28 -34.58 -12.26
C ARG A 400 1.69 -34.38 -12.81
N GLN A 401 1.85 -34.42 -14.14
CA GLN A 401 3.15 -34.23 -14.80
C GLN A 401 3.50 -32.75 -14.99
N GLU A 402 2.52 -31.93 -15.39
CA GLU A 402 2.74 -30.54 -15.78
C GLU A 402 2.52 -29.54 -14.64
N PHE A 403 1.68 -29.89 -13.66
CA PHE A 403 1.37 -29.02 -12.54
C PHE A 403 1.85 -29.59 -11.20
N ARG A 404 2.06 -28.68 -10.25
CA ARG A 404 2.34 -29.01 -8.84
C ARG A 404 1.11 -28.71 -7.99
N ASP A 405 0.68 -29.67 -7.21
CA ASP A 405 -0.35 -29.46 -6.18
C ASP A 405 0.15 -28.42 -5.17
N THR A 406 -0.62 -27.36 -4.95
CA THR A 406 -0.27 -26.33 -3.96
C THR A 406 -0.71 -26.69 -2.54
N GLY A 407 -1.58 -27.70 -2.41
CA GLY A 407 -2.29 -28.03 -1.18
C GLY A 407 -3.48 -27.12 -0.87
N TRP A 408 -3.74 -26.09 -1.70
CA TRP A 408 -4.86 -25.17 -1.49
C TRP A 408 -6.16 -25.71 -2.06
N LEU A 409 -7.26 -25.34 -1.39
CA LEU A 409 -8.62 -25.62 -1.81
C LEU A 409 -9.38 -24.30 -1.96
N ILE A 410 -10.26 -24.26 -2.95
CA ILE A 410 -11.21 -23.16 -3.21
C ILE A 410 -12.60 -23.78 -3.30
N GLY A 411 -13.58 -23.06 -2.76
CA GLY A 411 -14.97 -23.42 -2.87
C GLY A 411 -15.65 -22.74 -4.05
N LEU A 412 -16.60 -23.45 -4.65
CA LEU A 412 -17.58 -22.86 -5.55
C LEU A 412 -18.93 -22.85 -4.83
N ASP A 413 -19.51 -21.66 -4.70
CA ASP A 413 -20.87 -21.44 -4.22
C ASP A 413 -21.82 -21.41 -5.42
N LYS A 414 -22.65 -22.43 -5.56
CA LYS A 414 -23.57 -22.57 -6.68
C LYS A 414 -24.86 -21.82 -6.39
N GLY A 415 -25.07 -20.69 -7.06
CA GLY A 415 -26.38 -20.05 -7.07
C GLY A 415 -27.41 -20.72 -7.99
N THR A 416 -28.68 -20.40 -7.75
CA THR A 416 -29.84 -20.80 -8.55
C THR A 416 -29.63 -20.52 -10.04
N HIS A 417 -29.89 -21.51 -10.88
CA HIS A 417 -29.79 -21.37 -12.33
C HIS A 417 -31.11 -21.74 -13.01
N ARG A 418 -31.45 -20.95 -14.03
CA ARG A 418 -32.60 -21.18 -14.89
C ARG A 418 -32.17 -20.99 -16.34
N ASP A 419 -32.01 -22.09 -17.07
CA ASP A 419 -31.65 -22.05 -18.48
C ASP A 419 -32.91 -21.94 -19.36
N PRO A 420 -33.09 -20.84 -20.11
CA PRO A 420 -34.24 -20.66 -20.98
C PRO A 420 -34.17 -21.48 -22.28
N GLU A 421 -32.98 -21.93 -22.72
CA GLU A 421 -32.75 -22.67 -23.96
C GLU A 421 -32.85 -24.19 -23.73
N THR A 422 -32.21 -24.70 -22.67
CA THR A 422 -32.20 -26.14 -22.37
C THR A 422 -33.30 -26.57 -21.39
N GLY A 423 -33.90 -25.62 -20.67
CA GLY A 423 -34.91 -25.88 -19.63
C GLY A 423 -34.34 -26.47 -18.33
N LEU A 424 -33.01 -26.63 -18.22
CA LEU A 424 -32.33 -27.07 -17.00
C LEU A 424 -32.43 -25.99 -15.92
N ASN A 425 -33.19 -26.31 -14.87
CA ASN A 425 -33.47 -25.40 -13.76
C ASN A 425 -33.16 -26.07 -12.43
N TYR A 426 -32.37 -25.42 -11.59
CA TYR A 426 -32.17 -25.82 -10.20
C TYR A 426 -32.14 -24.60 -9.29
N THR A 427 -32.66 -24.77 -8.09
CA THR A 427 -32.67 -23.75 -7.06
C THR A 427 -31.69 -24.15 -5.98
N LEU A 428 -30.66 -23.34 -5.82
CA LEU A 428 -29.65 -23.49 -4.78
C LEU A 428 -29.54 -22.16 -4.03
N GLU A 429 -29.35 -22.27 -2.72
CA GLU A 429 -29.06 -21.12 -1.86
C GLU A 429 -27.64 -20.65 -2.15
N GLN A 430 -27.44 -19.34 -2.24
CA GLN A 430 -26.13 -18.72 -2.40
C GLN A 430 -25.91 -17.80 -1.21
N ALA A 431 -24.70 -17.82 -0.64
CA ALA A 431 -24.39 -17.06 0.57
C ALA A 431 -23.18 -16.15 0.33
N LYS A 432 -23.25 -14.95 0.92
CA LYS A 432 -22.19 -13.96 0.75
C LYS A 432 -21.03 -14.21 1.70
N GLY A 433 -19.82 -14.26 1.16
CA GLY A 433 -18.57 -14.25 1.90
C GLY A 433 -17.94 -15.62 2.17
N ALA A 434 -16.71 -15.55 2.69
CA ALA A 434 -15.84 -16.70 2.92
C ALA A 434 -16.47 -17.81 3.78
N GLY A 435 -16.30 -19.05 3.35
CA GLY A 435 -16.76 -20.25 4.04
C GLY A 435 -18.27 -20.45 4.02
N ALA A 436 -19.01 -19.60 3.29
CA ALA A 436 -20.46 -19.70 3.16
C ALA A 436 -20.83 -20.46 1.89
N SER A 437 -21.82 -21.36 2.00
CA SER A 437 -22.43 -22.11 0.89
C SER A 437 -21.40 -22.71 -0.10
N ILE A 438 -20.65 -23.72 0.35
CA ILE A 438 -19.61 -24.35 -0.48
C ILE A 438 -20.13 -25.67 -1.06
N ASP A 439 -20.55 -25.67 -2.32
CA ASP A 439 -21.12 -26.85 -2.99
C ASP A 439 -20.06 -27.75 -3.63
N VAL A 440 -19.01 -27.15 -4.19
CA VAL A 440 -17.93 -27.88 -4.88
C VAL A 440 -16.58 -27.45 -4.34
N LEU A 441 -15.72 -28.42 -4.07
CA LEU A 441 -14.33 -28.21 -3.68
C LEU A 441 -13.42 -28.37 -4.90
N LEU A 442 -12.60 -27.36 -5.15
CA LEU A 442 -11.62 -27.34 -6.21
C LEU A 442 -10.22 -27.29 -5.61
N ARG A 443 -9.36 -28.19 -6.07
CA ARG A 443 -7.93 -28.18 -5.74
C ARG A 443 -7.18 -27.26 -6.68
N VAL A 444 -6.25 -26.51 -6.11
CA VAL A 444 -5.43 -25.56 -6.86
C VAL A 444 -4.12 -26.22 -7.28
N TRP A 445 -3.85 -26.19 -8.58
CA TRP A 445 -2.66 -26.74 -9.20
C TRP A 445 -1.84 -25.62 -9.84
N ARG A 446 -0.53 -25.59 -9.60
CA ARG A 446 0.35 -24.50 -10.04
C ARG A 446 1.29 -24.96 -11.16
N VAL A 447 1.42 -24.12 -12.19
CA VAL A 447 2.45 -24.22 -13.24
C VAL A 447 3.16 -22.89 -13.42
N VAL A 448 4.42 -22.93 -13.84
CA VAL A 448 5.23 -21.75 -14.15
C VAL A 448 5.55 -21.77 -15.65
N LEU A 449 5.20 -20.68 -16.33
CA LEU A 449 5.41 -20.46 -17.76
C LEU A 449 6.47 -19.36 -17.91
N PRO A 450 7.77 -19.69 -17.88
CA PRO A 450 8.85 -18.70 -17.84
C PRO A 450 8.92 -17.81 -19.09
N GLU A 451 8.32 -18.23 -20.20
CA GLU A 451 8.27 -17.48 -21.46
C GLU A 451 6.84 -17.01 -21.81
N GLY A 452 5.83 -17.39 -21.01
CA GLY A 452 4.42 -17.29 -21.41
C GLY A 452 4.07 -18.37 -22.43
N GLY A 453 3.35 -17.99 -23.49
CA GLY A 453 2.99 -18.90 -24.59
C GLY A 453 1.71 -19.70 -24.34
N GLU A 454 1.55 -20.81 -25.06
CA GLU A 454 0.35 -21.64 -24.94
C GLU A 454 0.46 -22.66 -23.80
N LEU A 455 -0.59 -22.76 -22.99
CA LEU A 455 -0.83 -23.80 -22.02
C LEU A 455 -2.07 -24.57 -22.44
N LYS A 456 -1.89 -25.82 -22.87
CA LYS A 456 -3.00 -26.72 -23.17
C LYS A 456 -3.35 -27.53 -21.92
N ILE A 457 -4.62 -27.58 -21.58
CA ILE A 457 -5.15 -28.45 -20.53
C ILE A 457 -6.18 -29.40 -21.11
N GLY A 458 -6.22 -30.61 -20.54
CA GLY A 458 -7.19 -31.62 -20.88
C GLY A 458 -6.62 -32.81 -21.68
N PRO A 459 -7.48 -33.81 -21.97
CA PRO A 459 -8.90 -33.85 -21.61
C PRO A 459 -9.09 -33.84 -20.09
N ILE A 460 -10.00 -32.98 -19.62
CA ILE A 460 -10.23 -32.75 -18.18
C ILE A 460 -10.95 -33.95 -17.55
N GLY A 461 -11.54 -34.83 -18.36
CA GLY A 461 -12.35 -35.96 -17.93
C GLY A 461 -13.76 -35.53 -17.52
N ASN A 462 -14.64 -36.49 -17.25
CA ASN A 462 -16.00 -36.22 -16.80
C ASN A 462 -16.35 -36.96 -15.49
N GLN A 463 -17.38 -36.46 -14.82
CA GLN A 463 -18.21 -37.27 -13.92
C GLN A 463 -19.57 -37.48 -14.56
N LYS A 464 -20.17 -38.66 -14.34
CA LYS A 464 -21.49 -39.03 -14.88
C LYS A 464 -22.63 -38.13 -14.40
N ASP A 465 -22.49 -37.54 -13.20
CA ASP A 465 -23.62 -36.91 -12.51
C ASP A 465 -23.61 -35.37 -12.49
N ASP A 466 -22.45 -34.73 -12.74
CA ASP A 466 -22.23 -33.27 -12.95
C ASP A 466 -20.80 -32.90 -12.53
N TRP A 467 -20.07 -32.18 -13.37
CA TRP A 467 -18.74 -31.66 -13.06
C TRP A 467 -18.61 -30.18 -13.43
N VAL A 468 -17.62 -29.53 -12.82
CA VAL A 468 -17.39 -28.09 -12.94
C VAL A 468 -16.25 -27.82 -13.90
N VAL A 469 -16.48 -26.96 -14.90
CA VAL A 469 -15.43 -26.55 -15.85
C VAL A 469 -14.30 -25.88 -15.07
N PRO A 470 -13.03 -26.30 -15.24
CA PRO A 470 -11.94 -25.75 -14.46
C PRO A 470 -11.70 -24.29 -14.80
N CYS A 471 -11.29 -23.53 -13.79
CA CYS A 471 -10.94 -22.12 -13.94
C CYS A 471 -9.43 -21.95 -13.90
N LEU A 472 -8.93 -21.03 -14.70
CA LEU A 472 -7.53 -20.62 -14.68
C LEU A 472 -7.42 -19.24 -14.03
N VAL A 473 -6.54 -19.14 -13.04
CA VAL A 473 -6.16 -17.91 -12.35
C VAL A 473 -4.66 -17.68 -12.59
N ALA A 474 -4.21 -16.48 -12.88
CA ALA A 474 -2.82 -16.23 -13.26
C ALA A 474 -2.29 -14.87 -12.82
N ARG A 475 -0.96 -14.82 -12.68
CA ARG A 475 -0.19 -13.60 -12.43
C ARG A 475 1.09 -13.59 -13.28
N PRO A 476 1.65 -12.41 -13.59
CA PRO A 476 3.01 -12.34 -14.15
C PRO A 476 4.04 -12.96 -13.18
N ILE A 477 5.15 -13.44 -13.73
CA ILE A 477 6.29 -13.94 -12.94
C ILE A 477 6.96 -12.79 -12.20
#